data_AF-A0A852IRV7-F1
#
_entry.id   AF-A0A852IRV7-F1
#
_cell.length_a   1.000
_cell.length_b   1.000
_cell.length_c   1.000
_cell.angle_alpha   90.00
_cell.angle_beta   90.00
_cell.angle_gamma   90.00
#
_symmetry.space_group_name_H-M   'P 1'
#
loop_
_entity.id
_entity.type
_entity.pdbx_description
1 polymer ?
#
loop_
_entity_poly.entity_id
_entity_poly.type
_entity_poly.pdbx_seq_one_letter_code
_entity_poly.pdbx_strand_id
1 'polypeptide(L)'
;MAGEQKPSCNLLEQFILLAKGTSGSALTALINQVLEAPGVYVFGELLELTNVQELAEGSNAAYFQLLNLFAYGTYPDYVANKDNLPELTVTQKNKLKHLTIVSLASRMKCIPYSVLLKDLDMRNLRELEDLIIEAVYTDIIQGKLDQRNQVLEVDFCIGRDIQKKDISNIVKTLQEWCDGCEAVLLGIEQQVLRANQYKENHHRTQQQVEMEVTNIKKTLKATASSSAQEMEQQLVERECPPHTEQRQPTKKMSKVKGLVSSRH
;
A
#
# COMPACT_ATOMS: atom_id res chain seq x y z
N MET A 1 -1.06 -25.24 4.77
CA MET A 1 -0.05 -26.28 4.47
C MET A 1 0.81 -25.73 3.34
N ALA A 2 1.76 -24.84 3.68
CA ALA A 2 2.66 -24.24 2.70
C ALA A 2 3.81 -25.22 2.46
N GLY A 3 3.99 -25.65 1.22
CA GLY A 3 5.08 -26.51 0.82
C GLY A 3 6.39 -25.75 0.97
N GLU A 4 7.27 -26.24 1.85
CA GLU A 4 8.67 -25.83 1.89
C GLU A 4 9.33 -26.19 0.55
N GLN A 5 9.74 -25.19 -0.23
CA GLN A 5 10.65 -25.40 -1.36
C GLN A 5 12.03 -25.79 -0.80
N LYS A 6 12.40 -27.07 -0.93
CA LYS A 6 13.79 -27.57 -0.83
C LYS A 6 14.06 -28.42 -2.06
N PRO A 7 14.96 -27.95 -2.97
CA PRO A 7 16.30 -28.54 -3.00
C PRO A 7 17.46 -27.57 -3.33
N SER A 8 17.24 -26.27 -3.52
CA SER A 8 18.27 -25.32 -4.02
C SER A 8 19.35 -24.94 -3.00
N CYS A 9 19.07 -25.00 -1.70
CA CYS A 9 20.02 -24.64 -0.64
C CYS A 9 21.28 -25.53 -0.63
N ASN A 10 21.13 -26.82 -0.99
CA ASN A 10 22.26 -27.76 -1.01
C ASN A 10 23.27 -27.46 -2.13
N LEU A 11 22.82 -26.99 -3.30
CA LEU A 11 23.72 -26.71 -4.42
C LEU A 11 24.56 -25.46 -4.15
N LEU A 12 23.95 -24.39 -3.63
CA LEU A 12 24.68 -23.17 -3.32
C LEU A 12 25.75 -23.42 -2.25
N GLU A 13 25.40 -24.12 -1.17
CA GLU A 13 26.36 -24.51 -0.13
C GLU A 13 27.50 -25.38 -0.69
N GLN A 14 27.18 -26.34 -1.57
CA GLN A 14 28.18 -27.17 -2.24
C GLN A 14 29.12 -26.32 -3.11
N PHE A 15 28.60 -25.37 -3.88
CA PHE A 15 29.41 -24.48 -4.70
C PHE A 15 30.26 -23.52 -3.86
N ILE A 16 29.75 -23.03 -2.74
CA ILE A 16 30.53 -22.21 -1.80
C ILE A 16 31.67 -23.02 -1.19
N LEU A 17 31.42 -24.28 -0.80
CA LEU A 17 32.47 -25.15 -0.27
C LEU A 17 33.56 -25.41 -1.32
N LEU A 18 33.17 -25.68 -2.56
CA LEU A 18 34.11 -25.87 -3.68
C LEU A 18 34.89 -24.59 -3.96
N ALA A 19 34.23 -23.43 -3.96
CA ALA A 19 34.85 -22.13 -4.21
C ALA A 19 35.90 -21.76 -3.14
N LYS A 20 35.69 -22.18 -1.89
CA LYS A 20 36.68 -22.00 -0.81
C LYS A 20 37.97 -22.79 -1.05
N GLY A 21 37.87 -23.96 -1.68
CA GLY A 21 39.00 -24.85 -1.95
C GLY A 21 39.62 -24.72 -3.34
N THR A 22 39.07 -23.88 -4.22
CA THR A 22 39.55 -23.70 -5.61
C THR A 22 40.02 -22.28 -5.88
N SER A 23 41.06 -22.15 -6.71
CA SER A 23 41.66 -20.87 -7.08
C SER A 23 42.02 -20.86 -8.57
N GLY A 24 42.16 -19.66 -9.15
CA GLY A 24 42.62 -19.48 -10.54
C GLY A 24 41.69 -20.10 -11.58
N SER A 25 42.23 -20.94 -12.48
CA SER A 25 41.47 -21.55 -13.59
C SER A 25 40.39 -22.54 -13.15
N ALA A 26 40.52 -23.15 -11.98
CA ALA A 26 39.47 -24.02 -11.45
C ALA A 26 38.24 -23.20 -11.01
N LEU A 27 38.47 -21.98 -10.54
CA LEU A 27 37.42 -21.07 -10.10
C LEU A 27 36.63 -20.50 -11.29
N THR A 28 37.26 -20.26 -12.44
CA THR A 28 36.53 -19.84 -13.66
C THR A 28 35.62 -20.94 -14.20
N ALA A 29 36.07 -22.21 -14.16
CA ALA A 29 35.23 -23.36 -14.49
C ALA A 29 34.05 -23.51 -13.52
N LEU A 30 34.31 -23.31 -12.22
CA LEU A 30 33.27 -23.32 -11.19
C LEU A 30 32.24 -22.20 -11.44
N ILE A 31 32.67 -20.97 -11.75
CA ILE A 31 31.77 -19.86 -12.07
C ILE A 31 30.86 -20.25 -13.25
N ASN A 32 31.41 -20.80 -14.34
CA ASN A 32 30.58 -21.25 -15.46
C ASN A 32 29.54 -22.30 -15.05
N GLN A 33 29.93 -23.26 -14.21
CA GLN A 33 29.03 -24.29 -13.70
C GLN A 33 27.92 -23.70 -12.82
N VAL A 34 28.21 -22.73 -11.96
CA VAL A 34 27.21 -22.05 -11.12
C VAL A 34 26.27 -21.21 -11.99
N LEU A 35 26.80 -20.53 -13.01
CA LEU A 35 26.00 -19.75 -13.95
C LEU A 35 25.04 -20.65 -14.75
N GLU A 36 25.42 -21.88 -15.08
CA GLU A 36 24.54 -22.85 -15.76
C GLU A 36 23.59 -23.60 -14.82
N ALA A 37 23.89 -23.67 -13.53
CA ALA A 37 23.10 -24.44 -12.57
C ALA A 37 21.65 -23.91 -12.48
N PRO A 38 20.63 -24.74 -12.76
CA PRO A 38 19.23 -24.35 -12.59
C PRO A 38 18.92 -24.18 -11.10
N GLY A 39 18.11 -23.18 -10.77
CA GLY A 39 17.71 -22.89 -9.38
C GLY A 39 18.69 -22.04 -8.57
N VAL A 40 19.89 -21.74 -9.08
CA VAL A 40 20.84 -20.81 -8.44
C VAL A 40 20.73 -19.44 -9.08
N TYR A 41 19.95 -18.53 -8.48
CA TYR A 41 19.74 -17.17 -8.98
C TYR A 41 20.32 -16.09 -8.04
N VAL A 42 20.97 -16.53 -6.97
CA VAL A 42 21.59 -15.70 -5.93
C VAL A 42 23.10 -15.99 -5.95
N PHE A 43 23.90 -14.94 -6.11
CA PHE A 43 25.35 -15.00 -6.31
C PHE A 43 26.12 -14.15 -5.30
N GLY A 44 25.44 -13.40 -4.44
CA GLY A 44 26.04 -12.48 -3.47
C GLY A 44 26.99 -13.19 -2.51
N GLU A 45 26.61 -14.36 -1.99
CA GLU A 45 27.47 -15.16 -1.10
C GLU A 45 28.76 -15.63 -1.78
N LEU A 46 28.69 -15.98 -3.08
CA LEU A 46 29.87 -16.35 -3.86
C LEU A 46 30.76 -15.13 -4.13
N LEU A 47 30.17 -13.96 -4.35
CA LEU A 47 30.89 -12.72 -4.61
C LEU A 47 31.62 -12.19 -3.36
N GLU A 48 31.12 -12.50 -2.16
CA GLU A 48 31.77 -12.12 -0.91
C GLU A 48 33.00 -12.97 -0.56
N LEU A 49 33.21 -14.10 -1.23
CA LEU A 49 34.38 -14.94 -1.01
C LEU A 49 35.67 -14.26 -1.47
N THR A 50 36.70 -14.27 -0.62
CA THR A 50 38.02 -13.69 -0.90
C THR A 50 38.63 -14.24 -2.19
N ASN A 51 38.52 -15.55 -2.42
CA ASN A 51 39.02 -16.21 -3.63
C ASN A 51 38.41 -15.63 -4.93
N VAL A 52 37.15 -15.20 -4.86
CA VAL A 52 36.43 -14.60 -6.01
C VAL A 52 36.78 -13.12 -6.15
N GLN A 53 37.03 -12.41 -5.05
CA GLN A 53 37.49 -11.02 -5.08
C GLN A 53 38.90 -10.89 -5.66
N GLU A 54 39.79 -11.85 -5.38
CA GLU A 54 41.14 -11.89 -5.97
C GLU A 54 41.10 -12.04 -7.51
N LEU A 55 40.06 -12.65 -8.08
CA LEU A 55 39.89 -12.73 -9.53
C LEU A 55 39.66 -11.35 -10.19
N ALA A 56 39.17 -10.37 -9.43
CA ALA A 56 38.91 -9.03 -9.95
C ALA A 56 40.19 -8.31 -10.37
N GLU A 57 41.32 -8.59 -9.70
CA GLU A 57 42.63 -7.98 -9.96
C GLU A 57 43.50 -8.83 -10.90
N GLY A 58 43.06 -10.06 -11.21
CA GLY A 58 43.81 -11.02 -12.01
C GLY A 58 43.49 -11.03 -13.51
N SER A 59 44.14 -11.93 -14.24
CA SER A 59 43.91 -12.16 -15.68
C SER A 59 42.49 -12.61 -16.02
N ASN A 60 41.71 -13.05 -15.03
CA ASN A 60 40.34 -13.54 -15.17
C ASN A 60 39.28 -12.51 -14.72
N ALA A 61 39.64 -11.21 -14.66
CA ALA A 61 38.73 -10.14 -14.26
C ALA A 61 37.40 -10.12 -15.04
N ALA A 62 37.41 -10.57 -16.30
CA ALA A 62 36.21 -10.69 -17.14
C ALA A 62 35.16 -11.65 -16.53
N TYR A 63 35.57 -12.74 -15.87
CA TYR A 63 34.65 -13.66 -15.18
C TYR A 63 34.09 -13.08 -13.89
N PHE A 64 34.87 -12.25 -13.19
CA PHE A 64 34.37 -11.51 -12.02
C PHE A 64 33.34 -10.45 -12.43
N GLN A 65 33.59 -9.72 -13.52
CA GLN A 65 32.62 -8.78 -14.09
C GLN A 65 31.35 -9.51 -14.55
N LEU A 66 31.50 -10.68 -15.14
CA LEU A 66 30.36 -11.52 -15.51
C LEU A 66 29.54 -11.94 -14.29
N LEU A 67 30.17 -12.39 -13.22
CA LEU A 67 29.46 -12.74 -11.98
C LEU A 67 28.76 -11.53 -11.36
N ASN A 68 29.40 -10.36 -11.35
CA ASN A 68 28.75 -9.10 -10.92
C ASN A 68 27.55 -8.74 -11.79
N LEU A 69 27.62 -9.02 -13.09
CA LEU A 69 26.51 -8.79 -14.00
C LEU A 69 25.32 -9.71 -13.69
N PHE A 70 25.56 -10.97 -13.35
CA PHE A 70 24.52 -11.89 -12.90
C PHE A 70 23.99 -11.55 -11.50
N ALA A 71 24.81 -11.04 -10.60
CA ALA A 71 24.36 -10.58 -9.29
C ALA A 71 23.50 -9.31 -9.40
N TYR A 72 23.95 -8.29 -10.14
CA TYR A 72 23.33 -6.95 -10.10
C TYR A 72 22.93 -6.33 -11.44
N GLY A 73 23.55 -6.72 -12.55
CA GLY A 73 23.35 -6.11 -13.88
C GLY A 73 22.22 -6.74 -14.71
N THR A 74 22.03 -6.32 -15.95
CA THR A 74 20.93 -6.78 -16.80
C THR A 74 21.41 -7.32 -18.15
N TYR A 75 20.53 -7.97 -18.91
CA TYR A 75 20.86 -8.46 -20.25
C TYR A 75 21.31 -7.34 -21.22
N PRO A 76 20.70 -6.12 -21.23
CA PRO A 76 21.21 -5.00 -22.00
C PRO A 76 22.67 -4.66 -21.66
N ASP A 77 23.05 -4.72 -20.38
CA ASP A 77 24.41 -4.45 -19.93
C ASP A 77 25.40 -5.51 -20.44
N TYR A 78 24.95 -6.78 -20.58
CA TYR A 78 25.74 -7.81 -21.27
C TYR A 78 25.95 -7.44 -22.75
N VAL A 79 24.87 -7.06 -23.44
CA VAL A 79 24.93 -6.71 -24.87
C VAL A 79 25.87 -5.53 -25.12
N ALA A 80 25.86 -4.53 -24.24
CA ALA A 80 26.76 -3.37 -24.32
C ALA A 80 28.24 -3.73 -24.09
N ASN A 81 28.53 -4.77 -23.30
CA ASN A 81 29.88 -5.17 -22.90
C ASN A 81 30.33 -6.51 -23.52
N LYS A 82 29.71 -6.95 -24.62
CA LYS A 82 29.99 -8.25 -25.26
C LYS A 82 31.47 -8.48 -25.57
N ASP A 83 32.21 -7.44 -25.93
CA ASP A 83 33.62 -7.54 -26.32
C ASP A 83 34.57 -7.75 -25.11
N ASN A 84 34.14 -7.35 -23.91
CA ASN A 84 34.93 -7.42 -22.69
C ASN A 84 34.60 -8.64 -21.82
N LEU A 85 33.47 -9.30 -22.09
CA LEU A 85 32.94 -10.41 -21.29
C LEU A 85 33.13 -11.74 -22.02
N PRO A 86 33.26 -12.86 -21.28
CA PRO A 86 33.29 -14.19 -21.89
C PRO A 86 32.00 -14.50 -22.67
N GLU A 87 32.11 -15.31 -23.72
CA GLU A 87 30.93 -15.78 -24.45
C GLU A 87 30.04 -16.64 -23.55
N LEU A 88 28.76 -16.27 -23.48
CA LEU A 88 27.76 -16.99 -22.71
C LEU A 88 27.11 -18.10 -23.53
N THR A 89 26.89 -19.25 -22.90
CA THR A 89 26.06 -20.33 -23.45
C THR A 89 24.59 -19.90 -23.52
N VAL A 90 23.79 -20.61 -24.32
CA VAL A 90 22.35 -20.29 -24.50
C VAL A 90 21.62 -20.35 -23.16
N THR A 91 21.93 -21.34 -22.32
CA THR A 91 21.36 -21.49 -20.97
C THR A 91 21.69 -20.30 -20.08
N GLN A 92 22.95 -19.86 -20.06
CA GLN A 92 23.37 -18.69 -19.27
C GLN A 92 22.70 -17.40 -19.79
N LYS A 93 22.57 -17.23 -21.11
CA LYS A 93 21.84 -16.09 -21.70
C LYS A 93 20.38 -16.08 -21.27
N ASN A 94 19.69 -17.22 -21.32
CA ASN A 94 18.30 -17.33 -20.88
C ASN A 94 18.17 -17.01 -19.39
N LYS A 95 19.09 -17.49 -18.56
CA LYS A 95 19.14 -17.17 -17.13
C LYS A 95 19.31 -15.68 -16.87
N LEU A 96 20.20 -15.00 -17.60
CA LEU A 96 20.36 -13.55 -17.49
C LEU A 96 19.12 -12.79 -17.96
N LYS A 97 18.43 -13.29 -19.00
CA LYS A 97 17.13 -12.77 -19.43
C LYS A 97 16.08 -12.93 -18.32
N HIS A 98 15.98 -14.10 -17.68
CA HIS A 98 15.09 -14.31 -16.53
C HIS A 98 15.38 -13.33 -15.40
N LEU A 99 16.64 -13.16 -15.01
CA LEU A 99 17.06 -12.18 -13.99
C LEU A 99 16.70 -10.74 -14.37
N THR A 100 16.78 -10.40 -15.67
CA THR A 100 16.36 -9.09 -16.17
C THR A 100 14.85 -8.90 -16.01
N ILE A 101 14.04 -9.92 -16.29
CA ILE A 101 12.59 -9.88 -16.05
C ILE A 101 12.30 -9.70 -14.56
N VAL A 102 13.02 -10.41 -13.67
CA VAL A 102 12.88 -10.24 -12.21
C VAL A 102 13.22 -8.80 -11.79
N SER A 103 14.30 -8.22 -12.32
CA SER A 103 14.67 -6.83 -12.05
C SER A 103 13.61 -5.83 -12.55
N LEU A 104 12.96 -6.12 -13.69
CA LEU A 104 11.83 -5.31 -14.18
C LEU A 104 10.58 -5.50 -13.31
N ALA A 105 10.28 -6.73 -12.88
CA ALA A 105 9.16 -7.07 -12.02
C ALA A 105 9.25 -6.40 -10.63
N SER A 106 10.47 -6.20 -10.13
CA SER A 106 10.70 -5.45 -8.89
C SER A 106 10.30 -3.97 -9.00
N ARG A 107 10.27 -3.41 -10.21
CA ARG A 107 9.93 -2.00 -10.46
C ARG A 107 8.50 -1.82 -10.95
N MET A 108 7.98 -2.78 -11.71
CA MET A 108 6.70 -2.72 -12.38
C MET A 108 5.95 -4.04 -12.21
N LYS A 109 4.76 -3.98 -11.60
CA LYS A 109 3.88 -5.15 -11.46
C LYS A 109 3.26 -5.61 -12.78
N CYS A 110 3.04 -4.68 -13.71
CA CYS A 110 2.56 -4.98 -15.07
C CYS A 110 3.62 -4.53 -16.06
N ILE A 111 4.33 -5.48 -16.67
CA ILE A 111 5.44 -5.20 -17.58
C ILE A 111 4.94 -5.31 -19.04
N PRO A 112 4.99 -4.22 -19.83
CA PRO A 112 4.62 -4.29 -21.24
C PRO A 112 5.57 -5.17 -22.05
N TYR A 113 5.03 -5.90 -23.02
CA TYR A 113 5.83 -6.75 -23.92
C TYR A 113 6.83 -5.93 -24.74
N SER A 114 6.53 -4.69 -25.08
CA SER A 114 7.47 -3.80 -25.78
C SER A 114 8.75 -3.54 -24.99
N VAL A 115 8.65 -3.42 -23.65
CA VAL A 115 9.80 -3.25 -22.75
C VAL A 115 10.59 -4.57 -22.70
N LEU A 116 9.89 -5.70 -22.54
CA LEU A 116 10.54 -7.02 -22.51
C LEU A 116 11.26 -7.35 -23.81
N LEU A 117 10.64 -7.08 -24.96
CA LEU A 117 11.27 -7.32 -26.27
C LEU A 117 12.53 -6.47 -26.45
N LYS A 118 12.50 -5.21 -26.01
CA LYS A 118 13.64 -4.31 -26.09
C LYS A 118 14.77 -4.72 -25.14
N ASP A 119 14.46 -4.95 -23.87
CA ASP A 119 15.47 -5.19 -22.84
C ASP A 119 16.06 -6.62 -22.94
N LEU A 120 15.32 -7.58 -23.50
CA LEU A 120 15.80 -8.95 -23.70
C LEU A 120 16.41 -9.19 -25.10
N ASP A 121 16.44 -8.16 -25.96
CA ASP A 121 16.83 -8.24 -27.38
C ASP A 121 16.13 -9.40 -28.11
N MET A 122 14.80 -9.44 -27.99
CA MET A 122 13.96 -10.50 -28.57
C MET A 122 13.16 -9.92 -29.73
N ARG A 123 13.17 -10.63 -30.87
CA ARG A 123 12.44 -10.20 -32.08
C ARG A 123 11.05 -10.83 -32.19
N ASN A 124 10.89 -12.00 -31.57
CA ASN A 124 9.73 -12.86 -31.75
C ASN A 124 8.91 -12.91 -30.46
N LEU A 125 7.60 -12.66 -30.59
CA LEU A 125 6.68 -12.76 -29.45
C LEU A 125 6.64 -14.16 -28.86
N ARG A 126 6.70 -15.19 -29.73
CA ARG A 126 6.66 -16.59 -29.31
C ARG A 126 7.81 -16.96 -28.40
N GLU A 127 9.03 -16.55 -28.76
CA GLU A 127 10.22 -16.79 -27.95
C GLU A 127 10.14 -16.08 -26.60
N LEU A 128 9.53 -14.88 -26.57
CA LEU A 128 9.32 -14.15 -25.33
C LEU A 128 8.37 -14.91 -24.41
N GLU A 129 7.23 -15.36 -24.93
CA GLU A 129 6.26 -16.14 -24.18
C GLU A 129 6.85 -17.46 -23.68
N ASP A 130 7.59 -18.19 -24.52
CA ASP A 130 8.25 -19.44 -24.14
C ASP A 130 9.28 -19.22 -23.01
N LEU A 131 10.03 -18.11 -23.05
CA LEU A 131 10.99 -17.74 -21.99
C LEU A 131 10.31 -17.33 -20.68
N ILE A 132 9.19 -16.61 -20.75
CA ILE A 132 8.37 -16.28 -19.57
C ILE A 132 7.77 -17.54 -18.98
N ILE A 133 7.24 -18.44 -19.82
CA ILE A 133 6.70 -19.72 -19.40
C ILE A 133 7.79 -20.51 -18.67
N GLU A 134 9.00 -20.62 -19.23
CA GLU A 134 10.13 -21.27 -18.55
C GLU A 134 10.42 -20.67 -17.16
N ALA A 135 10.37 -19.33 -17.03
CA ALA A 135 10.57 -18.65 -15.75
C ALA A 135 9.46 -18.95 -14.73
N VAL A 136 8.23 -19.14 -15.19
CA VAL A 136 7.09 -19.53 -14.34
C VAL A 136 7.21 -21.00 -13.92
N TYR A 137 7.60 -21.88 -14.84
CA TYR A 137 7.81 -23.30 -14.55
C TYR A 137 8.95 -23.56 -13.57
N THR A 138 9.92 -22.66 -13.51
CA THR A 138 11.07 -22.73 -12.59
C THR A 138 10.83 -21.98 -11.27
N ASP A 139 9.59 -21.53 -11.03
CA ASP A 139 9.16 -20.76 -9.85
C ASP A 139 9.95 -19.45 -9.62
N ILE A 140 10.63 -18.93 -10.65
CA ILE A 140 11.34 -17.64 -10.58
C ILE A 140 10.32 -16.50 -10.50
N ILE A 141 9.25 -16.61 -11.28
CA ILE A 141 8.21 -15.61 -11.41
C ILE A 141 6.85 -16.30 -11.27
N GLN A 142 5.95 -15.70 -10.50
CA GLN A 142 4.55 -16.08 -10.45
C GLN A 142 3.73 -14.92 -11.01
N GLY A 143 2.93 -15.22 -12.02
CA GLY A 143 2.20 -14.20 -12.76
C GLY A 143 1.38 -14.76 -13.89
N LYS A 144 0.73 -13.87 -14.63
CA LYS A 144 -0.13 -14.20 -15.76
C LYS A 144 0.25 -13.40 -16.99
N LEU A 145 0.17 -14.05 -18.14
CA LEU A 145 0.35 -13.40 -19.43
C LEU A 145 -1.01 -12.87 -19.90
N ASP A 146 -1.12 -11.56 -20.08
CA ASP A 146 -2.26 -10.93 -20.73
C ASP A 146 -1.89 -10.56 -22.17
N GLN A 147 -2.21 -11.47 -23.09
CA GLN A 147 -1.92 -11.30 -24.50
C GLN A 147 -2.79 -10.21 -25.17
N ARG A 148 -3.97 -9.88 -24.61
CA ARG A 148 -4.86 -8.85 -25.16
C ARG A 148 -4.27 -7.45 -24.92
N ASN A 149 -3.78 -7.21 -23.71
CA ASN A 149 -3.17 -5.94 -23.34
C ASN A 149 -1.65 -5.92 -23.58
N GLN A 150 -1.07 -7.04 -24.02
CA GLN A 150 0.38 -7.21 -24.24
C GLN A 150 1.20 -6.87 -22.99
N VAL A 151 0.77 -7.38 -21.84
CA VAL A 151 1.44 -7.17 -20.55
C VAL A 151 1.67 -8.50 -19.83
N LEU A 152 2.77 -8.56 -19.09
CA LEU A 152 3.03 -9.59 -18.10
C LEU A 152 2.65 -9.04 -16.73
N GLU A 153 1.63 -9.62 -16.12
CA GLU A 153 1.25 -9.33 -14.74
C GLU A 153 2.06 -10.22 -13.81
N VAL A 154 2.86 -9.62 -12.94
CA VAL A 154 3.72 -10.32 -11.98
C VAL A 154 3.18 -10.15 -10.56
N ASP A 155 2.70 -11.24 -9.99
CA ASP A 155 2.23 -11.29 -8.61
C ASP A 155 3.43 -11.34 -7.66
N PHE A 156 4.33 -12.29 -7.91
CA PHE A 156 5.52 -12.55 -7.09
C PHE A 156 6.72 -12.87 -7.97
N CYS A 157 7.91 -12.51 -7.50
CA CYS A 157 9.17 -12.91 -8.11
C CYS A 157 10.19 -13.21 -7.01
N ILE A 158 11.16 -14.06 -7.32
CA ILE A 158 12.26 -14.32 -6.40
C ILE A 158 13.08 -13.05 -6.13
N GLY A 159 13.67 -12.99 -4.94
CA GLY A 159 14.64 -11.94 -4.60
C GLY A 159 15.94 -12.16 -5.35
N ARG A 160 16.43 -11.10 -6.00
CA ARG A 160 17.78 -11.05 -6.56
C ARG A 160 18.76 -10.45 -5.55
N ASP A 161 20.06 -10.64 -5.76
CA ASP A 161 21.10 -9.99 -4.96
C ASP A 161 20.94 -8.47 -4.88
N ILE A 162 21.15 -7.94 -3.68
CA ILE A 162 20.97 -6.53 -3.35
C ILE A 162 22.33 -5.94 -3.03
N GLN A 163 22.66 -4.80 -3.63
CA GLN A 163 23.89 -4.10 -3.27
C GLN A 163 23.75 -3.46 -1.89
N LYS A 164 24.84 -3.45 -1.11
CA LYS A 164 24.86 -2.87 0.24
C LYS A 164 24.40 -1.40 0.29
N LYS A 165 24.63 -0.66 -0.80
CA LYS A 165 24.19 0.74 -0.96
C LYS A 165 22.67 0.91 -1.03
N ASP A 166 21.96 -0.10 -1.52
CA ASP A 166 20.52 -0.06 -1.75
C ASP A 166 19.71 -0.49 -0.51
N ILE A 167 20.39 -0.98 0.53
CA ILE A 167 19.75 -1.33 1.81
C ILE A 167 19.03 -0.12 2.42
N SER A 168 19.63 1.07 2.36
CA SER A 168 19.00 2.30 2.85
C SER A 168 17.71 2.64 2.09
N ASN A 169 17.66 2.36 0.78
CA ASN A 169 16.46 2.56 -0.02
C ASN A 169 15.34 1.60 0.41
N ILE A 170 15.67 0.34 0.68
CA ILE A 170 14.71 -0.65 1.17
C ILE A 170 14.12 -0.22 2.51
N VAL A 171 14.96 0.17 3.47
CA VAL A 171 14.51 0.67 4.77
C VAL A 171 13.57 1.86 4.59
N LYS A 172 13.92 2.80 3.71
CA LYS A 172 13.09 3.96 3.41
C LYS A 172 11.72 3.55 2.84
N THR A 173 11.68 2.65 1.86
CA THR A 173 10.41 2.18 1.27
C THR A 173 9.51 1.45 2.27
N LEU A 174 10.11 0.66 3.17
CA LEU A 174 9.37 -0.01 4.23
C LEU A 174 8.82 1.00 5.24
N GLN A 175 9.60 2.02 5.61
CA GLN A 175 9.14 3.09 6.49
C GLN A 175 7.99 3.88 5.85
N GLU A 176 8.12 4.28 4.58
CA GLU A 176 7.06 4.98 3.84
C GLU A 176 5.77 4.15 3.79
N TRP A 177 5.89 2.82 3.67
CA TRP A 177 4.73 1.93 3.70
C TRP A 177 4.10 1.83 5.09
N CYS A 178 4.91 1.71 6.15
CA CYS A 178 4.44 1.75 7.54
C CYS A 178 3.71 3.05 7.86
N ASP A 179 4.33 4.20 7.54
CA ASP A 179 3.75 5.52 7.75
C ASP A 179 2.43 5.69 6.99
N GLY A 180 2.35 5.16 5.77
CA GLY A 180 1.13 5.12 4.98
C GLY A 180 0.01 4.30 5.64
N CYS A 181 0.35 3.14 6.20
CA CYS A 181 -0.60 2.30 6.93
C CYS A 181 -1.08 2.99 8.21
N GLU A 182 -0.17 3.58 8.98
CA GLU A 182 -0.50 4.33 10.20
C GLU A 182 -1.41 5.53 9.89
N ALA A 183 -1.12 6.28 8.82
CA ALA A 183 -1.95 7.41 8.40
C ALA A 183 -3.39 6.98 8.04
N VAL A 184 -3.55 5.85 7.34
CA VAL A 184 -4.88 5.29 7.02
C VAL A 184 -5.60 4.83 8.28
N LEU A 185 -4.91 4.12 9.18
CA LEU A 185 -5.49 3.65 10.44
C LEU A 185 -5.94 4.82 11.32
N LEU A 186 -5.08 5.82 11.53
CA LEU A 186 -5.42 7.04 12.26
C LEU A 186 -6.58 7.80 11.60
N GLY A 187 -6.61 7.84 10.27
CA GLY A 187 -7.71 8.41 9.50
C GLY A 187 -9.04 7.72 9.83
N ILE A 188 -9.06 6.38 9.84
CA ILE A 188 -10.25 5.58 10.19
C ILE A 188 -10.66 5.84 11.65
N GLU A 189 -9.72 5.81 12.59
CA GLU A 189 -9.98 6.07 14.01
C GLU A 189 -10.62 7.45 14.22
N GLN A 190 -10.11 8.48 13.54
CA GLN A 190 -10.70 9.82 13.61
C GLN A 190 -12.11 9.87 13.02
N GLN A 191 -12.39 9.14 11.94
CA GLN A 191 -13.75 9.08 11.38
C GLN A 191 -14.71 8.37 12.32
N VAL A 192 -14.26 7.29 13.00
CA VAL A 192 -15.06 6.61 14.02
C VAL A 192 -15.36 7.55 15.19
N LEU A 193 -14.37 8.30 15.68
CA LEU A 193 -14.57 9.29 16.75
C LEU A 193 -15.56 10.37 16.35
N ARG A 194 -15.43 10.92 15.13
CA ARG A 194 -16.37 11.91 14.60
C ARG A 194 -17.79 11.34 14.51
N ALA A 195 -17.95 10.14 13.97
CA ALA A 195 -19.26 9.49 13.87
C ALA A 195 -19.92 9.29 15.25
N ASN A 196 -19.14 8.87 16.26
CA ASN A 196 -19.61 8.73 17.63
C ASN A 196 -20.02 10.07 18.25
N GLN A 197 -19.22 11.13 18.07
CA GLN A 197 -19.56 12.48 18.53
C GLN A 197 -20.84 13.02 17.86
N TYR A 198 -20.99 12.81 16.56
CA TYR A 198 -22.21 13.18 15.83
C TYR A 198 -23.43 12.43 16.37
N LYS A 199 -23.30 11.12 16.62
CA LYS A 199 -24.36 10.30 17.21
C LYS A 199 -24.74 10.81 18.60
N GLU A 200 -23.77 11.12 19.45
CA GLU A 200 -24.01 11.61 20.80
C GLU A 200 -24.66 13.00 20.81
N ASN A 201 -24.17 13.92 19.99
CA ASN A 201 -24.77 15.25 19.82
C ASN A 201 -26.20 15.14 19.28
N HIS A 202 -26.42 14.31 18.26
CA HIS A 202 -27.75 14.08 17.71
C HIS A 202 -28.71 13.52 18.77
N HIS A 203 -28.26 12.51 19.54
CA HIS A 203 -29.05 11.95 20.63
C HIS A 203 -29.38 13.00 21.71
N ARG A 204 -28.42 13.86 22.06
CA ARG A 204 -28.61 14.94 23.04
C ARG A 204 -29.62 15.98 22.55
N THR A 205 -29.50 16.42 21.29
CA THR A 205 -30.46 17.35 20.67
C THR A 205 -31.86 16.72 20.59
N GLN A 206 -31.95 15.44 20.22
CA GLN A 206 -33.22 14.72 20.16
C GLN A 206 -33.89 14.67 21.54
N GLN A 207 -33.16 14.31 22.60
CA GLN A 207 -33.68 14.32 23.97
C GLN A 207 -34.15 15.72 24.40
N GLN A 208 -33.41 16.77 24.05
CA GLN A 208 -33.81 18.14 24.37
C GLN A 208 -35.11 18.53 23.67
N VAL A 209 -35.25 18.20 22.39
CA VAL A 209 -36.50 18.43 21.65
C VAL A 209 -37.67 17.66 22.27
N GLU A 210 -37.46 16.40 22.65
CA GLU A 210 -38.49 15.58 23.31
C GLU A 210 -38.92 16.15 24.67
N MET A 211 -37.96 16.67 25.46
CA MET A 211 -38.24 17.36 26.73
C MET A 211 -39.02 18.67 26.52
N GLU A 212 -38.62 19.49 25.56
CA GLU A 212 -39.34 20.73 25.22
C GLU A 212 -40.77 20.43 24.76
N VAL A 213 -40.97 19.42 23.91
CA VAL A 213 -42.31 18.98 23.48
C VAL A 213 -43.16 18.52 24.67
N THR A 214 -42.59 17.78 25.62
CA THR A 214 -43.33 17.36 26.81
C THR A 214 -43.65 18.52 27.75
N ASN A 215 -42.73 19.48 27.92
CA ASN A 215 -42.98 20.69 28.70
C ASN A 215 -44.07 21.56 28.08
N ILE A 216 -44.02 21.80 26.77
CA ILE A 216 -45.07 22.55 26.04
C ILE A 216 -46.42 21.85 26.18
N LYS A 217 -46.49 20.52 26.02
CA LYS A 217 -47.73 19.75 26.24
C LYS A 217 -48.27 19.91 27.66
N LYS A 218 -47.40 19.90 28.69
CA LYS A 218 -47.81 20.12 30.09
C LYS A 218 -48.33 21.53 30.30
N THR A 219 -47.64 22.55 29.80
CA THR A 219 -48.07 23.96 29.91
C THR A 219 -49.41 24.18 29.22
N LEU A 220 -49.58 23.70 27.98
CA LEU A 220 -50.86 23.78 27.27
C LEU A 220 -52.00 23.13 28.05
N LYS A 221 -51.77 21.95 28.66
CA LYS A 221 -52.77 21.28 29.49
C LYS A 221 -53.08 22.09 30.75
N ALA A 222 -52.09 22.65 31.42
CA ALA A 222 -52.28 23.48 32.61
C ALA A 222 -53.03 24.79 32.30
N THR A 223 -52.70 25.45 31.18
CA THR A 223 -53.42 26.66 30.74
C THR A 223 -54.86 26.34 30.36
N ALA A 224 -55.12 25.20 29.69
CA ALA A 224 -56.49 24.76 29.37
C ALA A 224 -57.31 24.42 30.63
N SER A 225 -56.70 23.84 31.66
CA SER A 225 -57.36 23.61 32.95
C SER A 225 -57.63 24.92 33.71
N SER A 226 -56.70 25.87 33.65
CA SER A 226 -56.84 27.20 34.27
C SER A 226 -57.96 28.02 33.62
N SER A 227 -58.04 28.02 32.29
CA SER A 227 -59.09 28.74 31.57
C SER A 227 -60.46 28.06 31.71
N ALA A 228 -60.51 26.74 31.90
CA ALA A 228 -61.74 26.04 32.30
C ALA A 228 -62.20 26.46 33.71
N GLN A 229 -61.28 26.59 34.68
CA GLN A 229 -61.60 27.06 36.03
C GLN A 229 -61.99 28.55 36.08
N GLU A 230 -61.35 29.41 35.28
CA GLU A 230 -61.73 30.84 35.17
C GLU A 230 -63.10 31.02 34.50
N MET A 231 -63.44 30.19 33.51
CA MET A 231 -64.76 30.21 32.87
C MET A 231 -65.85 29.73 33.83
N GLU A 232 -65.54 28.77 34.70
CA GLU A 232 -66.44 28.28 35.75
C GLU A 232 -66.61 29.29 36.89
N GLN A 233 -65.56 30.03 37.27
CA GLN A 233 -65.66 31.17 38.21
C GLN A 233 -66.46 32.36 37.65
N GLN A 234 -66.30 32.70 36.36
CA GLN A 234 -67.11 33.75 35.71
C GLN A 234 -68.58 33.37 35.53
N LEU A 235 -68.91 32.08 35.48
CA LEU A 235 -70.29 31.59 35.49
C LEU A 235 -70.93 31.72 36.88
N VAL A 236 -70.15 31.54 37.95
CA VAL A 236 -70.61 31.69 39.34
C VAL A 236 -70.74 33.17 39.76
N GLU A 237 -69.90 34.08 39.26
CA GLU A 237 -70.04 35.52 39.52
C GLU A 237 -71.22 36.19 38.79
N ARG A 238 -71.85 35.52 37.81
CA ARG A 238 -72.95 36.08 37.02
C ARG A 238 -74.35 35.88 37.63
N GLU A 239 -74.47 35.20 38.78
CA GLU A 239 -75.75 34.91 39.46
C GLU A 239 -76.11 35.87 40.61
N CYS A 240 -75.40 36.99 40.82
CA CYS A 240 -75.79 38.02 41.80
C CYS A 240 -76.19 39.35 41.12
N PRO A 241 -77.31 40.00 41.53
CA PRO A 241 -77.85 41.19 40.86
C PRO A 241 -77.04 42.47 41.17
N PRO A 242 -77.14 43.53 40.33
CA PRO A 242 -76.27 44.69 40.44
C PRO A 242 -76.73 45.64 41.55
N HIS A 243 -75.80 46.12 42.38
CA HIS A 243 -75.98 47.31 43.20
C HIS A 243 -75.08 48.46 42.69
N THR A 244 -75.78 49.49 42.23
CA THR A 244 -75.52 50.93 42.13
C THR A 244 -74.20 51.55 42.63
N GLU A 245 -73.67 52.44 41.77
CA GLU A 245 -72.88 53.67 42.05
C GLU A 245 -71.44 53.46 42.57
N GLN A 246 -70.38 54.17 42.15
CA GLN A 246 -70.24 55.59 41.87
C GLN A 246 -68.93 55.92 41.08
N ARG A 247 -68.86 57.16 40.56
CA ARG A 247 -67.86 57.81 39.68
C ARG A 247 -66.35 57.69 40.00
N GLN A 248 -65.55 57.67 38.91
CA GLN A 248 -64.27 58.36 38.52
C GLN A 248 -63.30 58.95 39.59
N PRO A 249 -61.96 59.10 39.36
CA PRO A 249 -61.35 59.50 38.08
C PRO A 249 -59.95 58.93 37.68
N THR A 250 -59.65 59.14 36.39
CA THR A 250 -58.36 59.19 35.64
C THR A 250 -57.01 59.07 36.38
N LYS A 251 -56.03 58.39 35.75
CA LYS A 251 -54.70 58.98 35.45
C LYS A 251 -53.88 58.19 34.41
N LYS A 252 -53.02 58.95 33.75
CA LYS A 252 -52.30 58.77 32.48
C LYS A 252 -51.04 57.86 32.54
N MET A 253 -50.64 57.45 31.32
CA MET A 253 -49.26 57.31 30.77
C MET A 253 -48.42 56.06 31.10
N SER A 254 -47.95 55.38 30.04
CA SER A 254 -46.54 55.36 29.57
C SER A 254 -46.31 54.15 28.66
N LYS A 255 -46.10 54.33 27.35
CA LYS A 255 -44.82 54.61 26.65
C LYS A 255 -44.25 53.32 26.04
N VAL A 256 -44.57 53.13 24.77
CA VAL A 256 -43.93 52.20 23.83
C VAL A 256 -42.45 52.58 23.68
N LYS A 257 -41.57 51.58 23.79
CA LYS A 257 -40.21 51.62 23.22
C LYS A 257 -39.87 50.22 22.72
N GLY A 258 -39.75 50.11 21.40
CA GLY A 258 -39.16 48.94 20.75
C GLY A 258 -37.65 48.87 20.97
N LEU A 259 -37.07 47.72 20.64
CA LEU A 259 -35.64 47.59 20.35
C LEU A 259 -35.42 46.37 19.44
N VAL A 260 -34.90 46.69 18.27
CA VAL A 260 -34.26 45.81 17.27
C VAL A 260 -32.88 45.41 17.80
N SER A 261 -32.44 44.19 17.49
CA SER A 261 -31.01 43.81 17.43
C SER A 261 -30.89 42.65 16.44
N SER A 262 -30.50 42.90 15.17
CA SER A 262 -29.14 43.06 14.64
C SER A 262 -28.24 41.84 14.87
N ARG A 263 -28.13 41.03 13.81
CA ARG A 263 -27.14 39.96 13.62
C ARG A 263 -25.78 40.57 13.33
N HIS A 264 -24.74 40.09 14.00
CA HIS A 264 -23.42 39.78 13.44
C HIS A 264 -22.99 38.43 14.00
#